data_AF-A0A8H7LYP7-F1
#
_entry.id   AF-A0A8H7LYP7-F1
#
_cell.length_a   1.000
_cell.length_b   1.000
_cell.length_c   1.000
_cell.angle_alpha   90.00
_cell.angle_beta   90.00
_cell.angle_gamma   90.00
#
_symmetry.space_group_name_H-M   'P 1'
#
loop_
_entity.id
_entity.type
_entity.pdbx_description
1 polymer ?
#
loop_
_entity_poly.entity_id
_entity_poly.type
_entity_poly.pdbx_seq_one_letter_code
_entity_poly.pdbx_strand_id
1 'polypeptide(L)'
;MEFTITYDTLVRAGISCTSAFVPDKEGGPSQTSEGEGYVATCSRGVRITADTGLQSVKNDQYQDYDVVVVPGGAKGAETISTNSECLKIIRWQHEAGKLVA
;
A
#
# COMPACT_ATOMS: atom_id res chain seq x y z
N MET A 1 -7.64 9.86 6.00
CA MET A 1 -7.25 9.94 7.43
C MET A 1 -6.56 8.67 7.87
N GLU A 2 -7.15 7.49 7.63
CA GLU A 2 -6.58 6.20 8.05
C GLU A 2 -5.13 5.97 7.56
N PHE A 3 -4.84 6.22 6.29
CA PHE A 3 -3.46 6.15 5.78
C PHE A 3 -2.53 7.18 6.45
N THR A 4 -2.89 8.47 6.39
CA THR A 4 -1.98 9.57 6.77
C THR A 4 -1.66 9.59 8.26
N ILE A 5 -2.63 9.27 9.12
CA ILE A 5 -2.42 9.26 10.57
C ILE A 5 -1.51 8.10 10.96
N THR A 6 -1.78 6.89 10.44
CA THR A 6 -0.96 5.72 10.76
C THR A 6 0.47 5.89 10.25
N TYR A 7 0.63 6.35 9.00
CA TYR A 7 1.95 6.57 8.41
C TYR A 7 2.74 7.64 9.20
N ASP A 8 2.15 8.81 9.47
CA ASP A 8 2.83 9.88 10.24
C ASP A 8 3.18 9.43 11.66
N THR A 9 2.30 8.66 12.31
CA THR A 9 2.55 8.14 13.67
C THR A 9 3.74 7.18 13.70
N LEU A 10 3.82 6.24 12.75
CA LEU A 10 4.93 5.28 12.66
C LEU A 10 6.26 6.00 12.36
N VAL A 11 6.26 6.95 11.43
CA VAL A 11 7.44 7.78 11.12
C VAL A 11 7.90 8.57 12.35
N ARG A 12 6.97 9.18 13.11
CA ARG A 12 7.30 9.89 14.36
C ARG A 12 7.85 8.97 15.44
N ALA A 13 7.47 7.70 15.44
CA ALA A 13 8.02 6.67 16.31
C ALA A 13 9.42 6.19 15.87
N GLY A 14 9.97 6.72 14.78
CA GLY A 14 11.28 6.35 14.25
C GLY A 14 11.27 5.09 13.38
N ILE A 15 10.10 4.63 12.95
CA ILE A 15 9.95 3.46 12.09
C ILE A 15 10.16 3.89 10.63
N SER A 16 10.95 3.11 9.89
CA SER A 16 11.11 3.30 8.44
C SER A 16 9.84 2.85 7.73
N CYS A 17 9.16 3.75 7.03
CA CYS A 17 7.92 3.48 6.33
C CYS A 17 8.08 3.62 4.82
N THR A 18 7.44 2.70 4.08
CA THR A 18 7.30 2.76 2.63
C THR A 18 5.83 2.64 2.28
N SER A 19 5.31 3.56 1.47
CA SER A 19 3.96 3.51 0.93
C SER A 19 3.95 2.92 -0.49
N ALA A 20 3.04 1.98 -0.73
CA ALA A 20 2.90 1.31 -2.01
C ALA A 20 1.56 1.63 -2.67
N PHE A 21 1.61 2.13 -3.91
CA PHE A 21 0.42 2.37 -4.71
C PHE A 21 -0.14 1.07 -5.28
N VAL A 22 -1.43 0.84 -5.06
CA VAL A 22 -2.19 -0.29 -5.59
C VAL A 22 -3.13 0.24 -6.69
N PRO A 23 -2.98 -0.23 -7.95
CA PRO A 23 -3.85 0.21 -9.04
C PRO A 23 -5.27 -0.38 -8.91
N ASP A 24 -6.28 0.36 -9.37
CA ASP A 24 -7.69 -0.05 -9.35
C ASP A 24 -7.97 -1.36 -10.10
N LYS A 25 -7.14 -1.67 -11.11
CA LYS A 25 -7.18 -2.93 -11.85
C LYS A 25 -5.89 -3.67 -11.66
N GLU A 26 -6.00 -4.97 -11.44
CA GLU A 26 -4.84 -5.86 -11.42
C GLU A 26 -4.12 -5.82 -12.78
N GLY A 27 -2.79 -5.73 -12.75
CA GLY A 27 -1.99 -5.49 -13.97
C GLY A 27 -2.17 -4.08 -14.56
N GLY A 28 -2.88 -3.19 -13.87
CA GLY A 28 -3.04 -1.79 -14.25
C GLY A 28 -1.72 -1.03 -14.28
N PRO A 29 -1.72 0.19 -14.84
CA PRO A 29 -0.51 0.96 -15.01
C PRO A 29 0.13 1.22 -13.66
N SER A 30 1.46 1.14 -13.63
CA SER A 30 2.23 1.47 -12.43
C SER A 30 2.11 2.95 -12.07
N GLN A 31 1.57 3.82 -12.94
CA GLN A 31 1.36 5.24 -12.66
C GLN A 31 -0.05 5.65 -13.08
N THR A 32 -0.57 6.73 -12.50
CA THR A 32 -1.92 7.23 -12.84
C THR A 32 -1.98 7.86 -14.23
N SER A 33 -0.94 8.59 -14.62
CA SER A 33 -0.78 9.27 -15.91
C SER A 33 0.70 9.52 -16.16
N GLU A 34 1.09 9.71 -17.43
CA GLU A 34 2.47 10.05 -17.78
C GLU A 34 2.91 11.31 -17.01
N GLY A 35 3.91 11.13 -16.13
CA GLY A 35 4.47 12.21 -15.31
C GLY A 35 3.78 12.46 -13.96
N GLU A 36 2.63 11.84 -13.65
CA GLU A 36 1.98 12.01 -12.33
C GLU A 36 2.55 11.07 -11.26
N GLY A 37 3.16 9.95 -11.63
CA GLY A 37 3.72 8.99 -10.67
C GLY A 37 2.65 8.14 -9.96
N TYR A 38 2.94 7.75 -8.71
CA TYR A 38 2.13 6.83 -7.90
C TYR A 38 1.06 7.57 -7.08
N VAL A 39 0.02 8.11 -7.71
CA VAL A 39 -0.97 8.97 -7.02
C VAL A 39 -2.29 8.25 -6.72
N ALA A 40 -2.66 8.13 -5.46
CA ALA A 40 -3.98 7.64 -5.05
C ALA A 40 -4.96 8.80 -4.80
N THR A 41 -6.12 8.79 -5.46
CA THR A 41 -7.22 9.72 -5.17
C THR A 41 -8.16 9.11 -4.12
N CYS A 42 -8.13 9.66 -2.92
CA CYS A 42 -9.00 9.24 -1.83
C CYS A 42 -10.46 9.70 -2.06
N SER A 43 -11.39 9.01 -1.39
CA SER A 43 -12.84 9.25 -1.45
C SER A 43 -13.34 10.70 -1.28
N ARG A 44 -12.56 11.60 -0.65
CA ARG A 44 -12.91 13.02 -0.42
C ARG A 44 -12.06 13.98 -1.28
N GLY A 45 -11.43 13.48 -2.35
CA GLY A 45 -10.62 14.27 -3.28
C GLY A 45 -9.19 14.56 -2.83
N VAL A 46 -8.79 14.13 -1.63
CA VAL A 46 -7.38 14.15 -1.21
C VAL A 46 -6.57 13.26 -2.15
N ARG A 47 -5.45 13.77 -2.66
CA ARG A 47 -4.50 13.01 -3.48
C ARG A 47 -3.25 12.74 -2.67
N ILE A 48 -2.84 11.47 -2.63
CA ILE A 48 -1.66 11.01 -1.90
C ILE A 48 -0.68 10.45 -2.91
N THR A 49 0.57 10.91 -2.87
CA THR A 49 1.64 10.33 -3.69
C THR A 49 2.33 9.26 -2.86
N ALA A 50 2.36 8.03 -3.34
CA ALA A 50 3.07 6.94 -2.71
C ALA A 50 4.55 6.94 -3.09
N ASP A 51 5.37 6.33 -2.24
CA ASP A 51 6.82 6.23 -2.44
C ASP A 51 7.16 5.30 -3.62
N THR A 52 6.38 4.23 -3.79
CA THR A 52 6.61 3.23 -4.82
C THR A 52 5.30 2.60 -5.32
N GLY A 53 5.38 1.81 -6.39
CA GLY A 53 4.27 1.00 -6.88
C GLY A 53 4.31 -0.41 -6.30
N LEU A 54 3.15 -1.07 -6.24
CA LEU A 54 3.03 -2.45 -5.78
C LEU A 54 3.99 -3.40 -6.51
N GLN A 55 4.26 -3.18 -7.80
CA GLN A 55 5.15 -4.04 -8.58
C GLN A 55 6.59 -4.05 -8.06
N SER A 56 7.10 -2.90 -7.59
CA SER A 56 8.44 -2.81 -7.03
C SER A 56 8.55 -3.58 -5.71
N VAL A 57 7.48 -3.58 -4.91
CA VAL A 57 7.38 -4.30 -3.63
C VAL A 57 7.34 -5.81 -3.83
N LYS A 58 6.73 -6.29 -4.91
CA LYS A 58 6.60 -7.73 -5.23
C LYS A 58 7.92 -8.43 -5.57
N ASN A 59 8.90 -7.71 -6.11
CA ASN A 59 10.20 -8.26 -6.50
C ASN A 59 11.07 -8.51 -5.25
N ASP A 60 10.56 -9.37 -4.35
CA ASP A 60 11.12 -9.88 -3.10
C ASP A 60 11.36 -8.89 -1.95
N GLN A 61 10.99 -7.61 -2.09
CA GLN A 61 11.12 -6.64 -0.99
C GLN A 61 10.07 -6.80 0.10
N TYR A 62 8.88 -7.32 -0.21
CA TYR A 62 7.81 -7.41 0.80
C TYR A 62 8.21 -8.29 1.99
N GLN A 63 9.16 -9.19 1.81
CA GLN A 63 9.66 -10.12 2.82
C GLN A 63 10.59 -9.42 3.82
N ASP A 64 11.13 -8.25 3.50
CA ASP A 64 12.04 -7.48 4.35
C ASP A 64 11.28 -6.59 5.36
N TYR A 65 9.99 -6.35 5.14
CA TYR A 65 9.19 -5.52 6.05
C TYR A 65 8.74 -6.30 7.28
N ASP A 66 8.78 -5.66 8.44
CA ASP A 66 8.32 -6.23 9.72
C ASP A 66 6.79 -6.20 9.89
N VAL A 67 6.14 -5.27 9.19
CA VAL A 67 4.69 -5.05 9.25
C VAL A 67 4.14 -4.64 7.88
N VAL A 68 2.96 -5.16 7.54
CA VAL A 68 2.11 -4.62 6.47
C VAL A 68 0.87 -3.98 7.07
N VAL A 69 0.60 -2.74 6.67
CA VAL A 69 -0.57 -1.98 7.12
C VAL A 69 -1.52 -1.78 5.95
N VAL A 70 -2.77 -2.19 6.11
CA VAL A 70 -3.84 -2.03 5.12
C VAL A 70 -4.77 -0.91 5.61
N PRO A 71 -4.66 0.32 5.06
CA PRO A 71 -5.62 1.36 5.39
C PRO A 71 -7.00 0.98 4.86
N GLY A 72 -8.05 1.41 5.56
CA GLY A 72 -9.42 1.22 5.11
C GLY A 72 -9.90 2.33 4.19
N GLY A 73 -11.20 2.65 4.31
CA GLY A 73 -11.95 3.41 3.34
C GLY A 73 -12.51 2.52 2.22
N ALA A 74 -13.84 2.51 2.08
CA ALA A 74 -14.59 1.53 1.29
C ALA A 74 -13.97 1.13 -0.06
N LYS A 75 -13.74 2.11 -0.96
CA LYS A 75 -13.17 1.84 -2.30
C LYS A 75 -11.72 1.35 -2.25
N GLY A 76 -10.90 1.91 -1.36
CA GLY A 76 -9.50 1.49 -1.23
C GLY A 76 -9.40 0.07 -0.69
N ALA A 77 -10.20 -0.26 0.33
CA ALA A 77 -10.30 -1.61 0.87
C ALA A 77 -10.83 -2.61 -0.17
N GLU A 78 -11.82 -2.22 -0.99
CA GLU A 78 -12.32 -3.03 -2.11
C GLU A 78 -11.22 -3.30 -3.14
N THR A 79 -10.48 -2.27 -3.58
CA THR A 79 -9.34 -2.42 -4.50
C THR A 79 -8.26 -3.36 -3.93
N ILE A 80 -7.90 -3.20 -2.64
CA ILE A 80 -6.86 -4.02 -2.01
C ILE A 80 -7.33 -5.47 -1.82
N SER A 81 -8.55 -5.68 -1.35
CA SER A 81 -9.10 -7.02 -1.08
C SER A 81 -9.38 -7.85 -2.33
N THR A 82 -9.49 -7.21 -3.49
CA THR A 82 -9.68 -7.89 -4.78
C THR A 82 -8.37 -8.06 -5.57
N ASN A 83 -7.27 -7.45 -5.13
CA ASN A 83 -5.97 -7.56 -5.79
C ASN A 83 -5.22 -8.81 -5.29
N SER A 84 -5.00 -9.78 -6.18
CA SER A 84 -4.43 -11.08 -5.80
C SER A 84 -3.03 -10.97 -5.16
N GLU A 85 -2.26 -9.98 -5.56
CA GLU A 85 -0.89 -9.77 -5.10
C GLU A 85 -0.84 -9.11 -3.73
N CYS A 86 -1.77 -8.19 -3.43
CA CYS A 86 -1.96 -7.70 -2.07
C CYS A 86 -2.32 -8.85 -1.12
N LEU A 87 -3.25 -9.71 -1.52
CA LEU A 87 -3.65 -10.89 -0.72
C LEU A 87 -2.47 -11.85 -0.49
N LYS A 88 -1.64 -12.08 -1.51
CA LYS A 88 -0.43 -12.89 -1.41
C LYS A 88 0.56 -12.33 -0.39
N ILE A 89 0.83 -11.02 -0.44
CA ILE A 89 1.74 -10.35 0.49
C ILE A 89 1.20 -10.43 1.93
N ILE A 90 -0.08 -10.09 2.14
CA ILE A 90 -0.72 -10.13 3.46
C ILE A 90 -0.67 -11.53 4.05
N ARG A 91 -1.02 -12.54 3.24
CA ARG A 91 -1.00 -13.94 3.66
C ARG A 91 0.41 -14.40 4.03
N TRP A 92 1.41 -14.07 3.21
CA TRP A 92 2.80 -14.42 3.50
C TRP A 92 3.28 -13.78 4.81
N GLN A 93 2.98 -12.50 5.04
CA GLN A 93 3.36 -11.81 6.28
C GLN A 93 2.76 -12.49 7.51
N HIS A 94 1.46 -12.80 7.44
CA HIS A 94 0.77 -13.50 8.51
C HIS A 94 1.34 -14.91 8.76
N GLU A 95 1.59 -15.69 7.70
CA GLU A 95 2.19 -17.03 7.79
C GLU A 95 3.63 -17.01 8.32
N ALA A 96 4.39 -15.94 8.04
CA ALA A 96 5.74 -15.71 8.55
C ALA A 96 5.76 -15.23 10.02
N GLY A 97 4.60 -15.07 10.67
CA GLY A 97 4.50 -14.57 12.05
C GLY A 97 4.81 -13.07 12.20
N LYS A 98 4.82 -12.33 11.08
CA LYS A 98 5.01 -10.89 11.05
C LYS A 98 3.69 -10.16 11.27
N LEU A 99 3.77 -8.85 11.53
CA LEU A 99 2.59 -8.07 11.86
C LEU A 99 1.77 -7.72 10.61
N VAL A 100 0.45 -7.85 10.73
CA VAL A 100 -0.53 -7.38 9.75
C VAL A 100 -1.53 -6.51 10.51
N ALA A 101 -1.75 -5.29 10.05
CA ALA A 101 -2.60 -4.29 10.70
C ALA A 101 -3.56 -3.62 9.73
#